data_AF-A0A9D8E992-F1
#
_entry.id   AF-A0A9D8E992-F1
#
_cell.length_a   1.000
_cell.length_b   1.000
_cell.length_c   1.000
_cell.angle_alpha   90.00
_cell.angle_beta   90.00
_cell.angle_gamma   90.00
#
_symmetry.space_group_name_H-M   'P 1'
#
loop_
_entity.id
_entity.type
_entity.pdbx_description
1 polymer ?
#
loop_
_entity_poly.entity_id
_entity_poly.type
_entity_poly.pdbx_seq_one_letter_code
_entity_poly.pdbx_strand_id
1 'polypeptide(L)'
;MGLNMENVLIKLLYLVGASVCHQLPERSYFAGPFKIPVCARCEGIYIGFFITAIILFIMFRKKESDLAPLYVLAVAALFVLSTVVDGSLSYFFGFSTNNILRFSTGYLAGSAAMTIIYPVFNYQYYSCPAAIKIFSRPWQFIVFIIISVFFIIAGILDIKAVNIALLYLSAFSVIFTFYFINIVLLLLIPAFSQKAKRLFSKYILLPTLAALFLAGLELYISYRLHMYMALLTAK
;
A
#
# COMPACT_ATOMS: atom_id res chain seq x y z
N MET A 1 -17.42 -31.31 -6.98
CA MET A 1 -17.01 -30.64 -5.73
C MET A 1 -17.50 -29.19 -5.83
N GLY A 2 -18.64 -28.88 -5.18
CA GLY A 2 -19.32 -27.58 -5.37
C GLY A 2 -18.47 -26.42 -4.88
N LEU A 3 -18.32 -25.38 -5.70
CA LEU A 3 -17.68 -24.14 -5.30
C LEU A 3 -18.59 -23.42 -4.29
N ASN A 4 -18.28 -23.52 -3.00
CA ASN A 4 -18.85 -22.61 -1.99
C ASN A 4 -18.29 -21.20 -2.22
N MET A 5 -19.10 -20.14 -2.10
CA MET A 5 -18.70 -18.75 -2.31
C MET A 5 -17.52 -18.33 -1.44
N GLU A 6 -17.44 -18.85 -0.21
CA GLU A 6 -16.32 -18.63 0.71
C GLU A 6 -15.00 -19.17 0.14
N ASN A 7 -15.03 -20.35 -0.50
CA ASN A 7 -13.87 -20.95 -1.14
C ASN A 7 -13.44 -20.15 -2.39
N VAL A 8 -14.38 -19.52 -3.10
CA VAL A 8 -14.05 -18.66 -4.25
C VAL A 8 -13.36 -17.39 -3.78
N LEU A 9 -13.91 -16.73 -2.76
CA LEU A 9 -13.35 -15.50 -2.21
C LEU A 9 -11.92 -15.71 -1.70
N ILE A 10 -11.69 -16.74 -0.89
CA ILE A 10 -10.36 -17.03 -0.34
C ILE A 10 -9.35 -17.30 -1.46
N LYS A 11 -9.73 -18.05 -2.50
CA LYS A 11 -8.87 -18.27 -3.68
C LYS A 11 -8.51 -16.96 -4.37
N LEU A 12 -9.46 -16.04 -4.52
CA LEU A 12 -9.19 -14.73 -5.12
C LEU A 12 -8.21 -13.92 -4.27
N LEU A 13 -8.33 -13.93 -2.94
CA LEU A 13 -7.37 -13.27 -2.05
C LEU A 13 -5.95 -13.79 -2.28
N TYR A 14 -5.76 -15.10 -2.32
CA TYR A 14 -4.46 -15.71 -2.58
C TYR A 14 -3.95 -15.46 -3.99
N LEU A 15 -4.81 -15.39 -4.99
CA LEU A 15 -4.41 -15.06 -6.36
C LEU A 15 -3.85 -13.64 -6.45
N VAL A 16 -4.53 -12.67 -5.82
CA VAL A 16 -4.03 -11.29 -5.73
C VAL A 16 -2.70 -11.27 -4.97
N GLY A 17 -2.60 -11.95 -3.83
CA GLY A 17 -1.35 -12.03 -3.09
C GLY A 17 -0.18 -12.66 -3.89
N ALA A 18 -0.45 -13.70 -4.67
CA ALA A 18 0.53 -14.39 -5.50
C ALA A 18 1.04 -13.52 -6.66
N SER A 19 0.32 -12.48 -7.05
CA SER A 19 0.78 -11.54 -8.07
C SER A 19 1.93 -10.64 -7.60
N VAL A 20 2.11 -10.46 -6.29
CA VAL A 20 3.09 -9.53 -5.71
C VAL A 20 4.01 -10.19 -4.67
N CYS A 21 3.73 -11.44 -4.28
CA CYS A 21 4.42 -12.11 -3.20
C CYS A 21 4.57 -13.62 -3.44
N HIS A 22 5.64 -14.20 -2.92
CA HIS A 22 5.91 -15.64 -2.91
C HIS A 22 5.10 -16.42 -1.85
N GLN A 23 4.44 -15.71 -0.93
CA GLN A 23 3.55 -16.28 0.09
C GLN A 23 4.23 -17.36 0.98
N LEU A 24 5.52 -17.21 1.28
CA LEU A 24 6.26 -18.14 2.12
C LEU A 24 5.64 -18.23 3.54
N PRO A 25 5.20 -19.41 4.01
CA PRO A 25 4.53 -19.58 5.30
C PRO A 25 5.34 -19.03 6.48
N GLU A 26 6.64 -19.30 6.52
CA GLU A 26 7.56 -18.87 7.58
C GLU A 26 7.78 -17.36 7.64
N ARG A 27 7.34 -16.62 6.61
CA ARG A 27 7.40 -15.16 6.53
C ARG A 27 6.04 -14.49 6.61
N SER A 28 4.98 -15.23 6.90
CA SER A 28 3.60 -14.76 6.85
C SER A 28 2.92 -14.85 8.22
N TYR A 29 1.95 -13.98 8.46
CA TYR A 29 1.03 -14.11 9.60
C TYR A 29 -0.14 -15.04 9.25
N PHE A 30 -0.93 -15.41 10.26
CA PHE A 30 -2.04 -16.34 10.13
C PHE A 30 -3.31 -15.81 10.82
N ALA A 31 -4.43 -15.93 10.13
CA ALA A 31 -5.78 -15.69 10.63
C ALA A 31 -6.46 -17.04 10.89
N GLY A 32 -6.19 -17.63 12.07
CA GLY A 32 -6.60 -19.01 12.37
C GLY A 32 -5.95 -19.99 11.39
N PRO A 33 -6.72 -20.80 10.63
CA PRO A 33 -6.15 -21.75 9.68
C PRO A 33 -5.66 -21.09 8.37
N PHE A 34 -6.01 -19.82 8.13
CA PHE A 34 -5.72 -19.15 6.88
C PHE A 34 -4.44 -18.31 7.02
N LYS A 35 -3.45 -18.59 6.19
CA LYS A 35 -2.28 -17.72 6.02
C LYS A 35 -2.71 -16.39 5.40
N ILE A 36 -2.16 -15.27 5.85
CA ILE A 36 -2.38 -13.99 5.15
C ILE A 36 -1.88 -14.10 3.70
N PRO A 37 -2.56 -13.48 2.70
CA PRO A 37 -2.26 -13.70 1.29
C PRO A 37 -0.89 -13.21 0.83
N VAL A 38 -0.16 -12.44 1.63
CA VAL A 38 1.22 -12.02 1.36
C VAL A 38 2.08 -12.15 2.61
N CYS A 39 3.40 -12.08 2.45
CA CYS A 39 4.33 -12.11 3.60
C CYS A 39 4.19 -10.85 4.45
N ALA A 40 4.63 -10.91 5.71
CA ALA A 40 4.51 -9.83 6.68
C ALA A 40 5.07 -8.48 6.17
N ARG A 41 6.14 -8.51 5.36
CA ARG A 41 6.70 -7.29 4.76
C ARG A 41 5.77 -6.66 3.72
N CYS A 42 5.32 -7.46 2.76
CA CYS A 42 4.37 -7.01 1.74
C CYS A 42 3.07 -6.52 2.40
N GLU A 43 2.59 -7.25 3.41
CA GLU A 43 1.41 -6.87 4.17
C GLU A 43 1.61 -5.48 4.81
N GLY A 44 2.74 -5.28 5.49
CA GLY A 44 3.11 -3.96 6.01
C GLY A 44 3.07 -2.88 4.94
N ILE A 45 3.75 -3.07 3.80
CA ILE A 45 3.81 -2.08 2.71
C ILE A 45 2.42 -1.68 2.23
N TYR A 46 1.57 -2.65 1.88
CA TYR A 46 0.26 -2.35 1.29
C TYR A 46 -0.71 -1.78 2.31
N ILE A 47 -0.75 -2.34 3.53
CA ILE A 47 -1.57 -1.81 4.64
C ILE A 47 -1.10 -0.40 5.01
N GLY A 48 0.20 -0.17 5.17
CA GLY A 48 0.76 1.13 5.53
C GLY A 48 0.44 2.21 4.49
N PHE A 49 0.53 1.86 3.20
CA PHE A 49 0.10 2.74 2.11
C PHE A 49 -1.39 3.09 2.20
N PHE A 50 -2.25 2.08 2.34
CA PHE A 50 -3.70 2.25 2.37
C PHE A 50 -4.18 3.03 3.61
N ILE A 51 -3.71 2.67 4.80
CA ILE A 51 -4.06 3.36 6.04
C ILE A 51 -3.55 4.79 6.02
N THR A 52 -2.33 5.03 5.53
CA THR A 52 -1.81 6.40 5.37
C THR A 52 -2.68 7.20 4.40
N ALA A 53 -3.17 6.62 3.31
CA ALA A 53 -4.08 7.32 2.41
C ALA A 53 -5.34 7.78 3.17
N ILE A 54 -5.98 6.90 3.94
CA ILE A 54 -7.14 7.24 4.78
C ILE A 54 -6.80 8.40 5.72
N ILE A 55 -5.70 8.29 6.47
CA ILE A 55 -5.28 9.31 7.44
C ILE A 55 -5.10 10.67 6.76
N LEU A 56 -4.37 10.71 5.64
CA LEU A 56 -4.07 11.96 4.92
C LEU A 56 -5.34 12.60 4.34
N PHE A 57 -6.22 11.82 3.70
CA PHE A 57 -7.49 12.34 3.16
C PHE A 57 -8.44 12.84 4.27
N ILE A 58 -8.36 12.29 5.48
CA ILE A 58 -9.13 12.78 6.65
C ILE A 58 -8.52 14.06 7.23
N MET A 59 -7.19 14.11 7.37
CA MET A 59 -6.47 15.22 8.00
C MET A 59 -6.39 16.48 7.12
N PHE A 60 -6.19 16.30 5.81
CA PHE A 60 -5.86 17.36 4.86
C PHE A 60 -7.03 17.65 3.91
N ARG A 61 -8.15 18.10 4.48
CA ARG A 61 -9.40 18.36 3.73
C ARG A 61 -9.37 19.62 2.86
N LYS A 62 -8.32 20.45 2.98
CA LYS A 62 -8.16 21.67 2.15
C LYS A 62 -7.49 21.37 0.82
N LYS A 63 -7.16 20.10 0.54
CA LYS A 63 -6.50 19.66 -0.70
C LYS A 63 -5.09 20.24 -0.79
N GLU A 64 -4.39 20.20 0.34
CA GLU A 64 -2.99 20.53 0.49
C GLU A 64 -2.16 19.77 -0.54
N SER A 65 -1.44 20.49 -1.39
CA SER A 65 -0.75 19.96 -2.57
C SER A 65 0.77 20.14 -2.56
N ASP A 66 1.31 20.88 -1.60
CA ASP A 66 2.76 21.01 -1.49
C ASP A 66 3.33 19.84 -0.68
N LEU A 67 4.55 19.44 -1.05
CA LEU A 67 5.30 18.39 -0.34
C LEU A 67 5.46 18.72 1.14
N ALA A 68 5.63 17.67 1.94
CA ALA A 68 5.91 17.80 3.36
C ALA A 68 7.21 18.59 3.60
N PRO A 69 7.39 19.22 4.78
CA PRO A 69 8.66 19.81 5.18
C PRO A 69 9.83 18.83 5.07
N LEU A 70 11.04 19.34 4.86
CA LEU A 70 12.24 18.52 4.64
C LEU A 70 12.49 17.50 5.76
N TYR A 71 12.21 17.85 7.02
CA TYR A 71 12.37 16.91 8.14
C TYR A 71 11.43 15.70 8.02
N VAL A 72 10.19 15.90 7.54
CA VAL A 72 9.24 14.79 7.29
C VAL A 72 9.71 13.95 6.11
N LEU A 73 10.19 14.58 5.05
CA LEU A 73 10.73 13.87 3.88
C LEU A 73 11.98 13.06 4.22
N ALA A 74 12.86 13.58 5.09
CA ALA A 74 14.02 12.86 5.58
C ALA A 74 13.62 11.62 6.40
N VAL A 75 12.63 11.75 7.28
CA VAL A 75 12.07 10.60 8.02
C VAL A 75 11.42 9.59 7.07
N ALA A 76 10.65 10.06 6.08
CA ALA A 76 10.07 9.19 5.05
C ALA A 76 11.14 8.43 4.26
N ALA A 77 12.26 9.08 3.92
CA ALA A 77 13.39 8.43 3.27
C ALA A 77 14.01 7.34 4.16
N LEU A 78 14.19 7.61 5.47
CA LEU A 78 14.67 6.60 6.43
C LEU A 78 13.71 5.41 6.53
N PHE A 79 12.40 5.64 6.50
CA PHE A 79 11.40 4.58 6.51
C PHE A 79 11.51 3.66 5.29
N VAL A 80 11.64 4.23 4.09
CA VAL A 80 11.88 3.43 2.87
C VAL A 80 13.20 2.66 2.97
N LEU A 81 14.27 3.35 3.38
CA LEU A 81 15.59 2.74 3.55
C LEU A 81 15.56 1.56 4.52
N SER A 82 14.81 1.66 5.62
CA SER A 82 14.68 0.57 6.60
C SER A 82 14.17 -0.74 5.98
N THR A 83 13.20 -0.65 5.06
CA THR A 83 12.65 -1.81 4.34
C THR A 83 13.62 -2.32 3.29
N VAL A 84 14.32 -1.43 2.58
CA VAL A 84 15.33 -1.82 1.59
C VAL A 84 16.49 -2.55 2.26
N VAL A 85 16.93 -2.08 3.44
CA VAL A 85 17.99 -2.72 4.22
C VAL A 85 17.52 -4.08 4.75
N ASP A 86 16.36 -4.16 5.44
CA ASP A 86 15.79 -5.42 5.91
C ASP A 86 15.59 -6.42 4.76
N GLY A 87 15.14 -5.94 3.60
CA GLY A 87 14.98 -6.74 2.39
C GLY A 87 16.27 -7.27 1.80
N SER A 88 17.24 -6.39 1.58
CA SER A 88 18.54 -6.74 1.04
C SER A 88 19.31 -7.68 1.96
N LEU A 89 19.27 -7.44 3.28
CA LEU A 89 19.90 -8.32 4.27
C LEU A 89 19.29 -9.72 4.27
N SER A 90 17.97 -9.82 4.19
CA SER A 90 17.28 -11.12 4.11
C SER A 90 17.58 -11.86 2.79
N TYR A 91 17.68 -11.13 1.67
CA TYR A 91 17.79 -11.71 0.33
C TYR A 91 19.22 -12.11 -0.02
N PHE A 92 20.20 -11.22 0.20
CA PHE A 92 21.59 -11.45 -0.21
C PHE A 92 22.42 -12.18 0.84
N PHE A 93 22.12 -11.97 2.13
CA PHE A 93 22.94 -12.48 3.23
C PHE A 93 22.22 -13.54 4.07
N GLY A 94 20.98 -13.88 3.72
CA GLY A 94 20.22 -14.93 4.40
C GLY A 94 19.82 -14.61 5.84
N PHE A 95 19.88 -13.34 6.27
CA PHE A 95 19.47 -12.97 7.62
C PHE A 95 17.98 -13.23 7.83
N SER A 96 17.66 -14.15 8.74
CA SER A 96 16.26 -14.42 9.12
C SER A 96 15.76 -13.33 10.07
N THR A 97 15.09 -12.32 9.51
CA THR A 97 14.36 -11.33 10.32
C THR A 97 13.04 -11.90 10.85
N ASN A 98 12.53 -11.39 11.97
CA ASN A 98 11.22 -11.83 12.47
C ASN A 98 10.08 -11.09 11.75
N ASN A 99 8.86 -11.63 11.81
CA ASN A 99 7.72 -11.03 11.11
C ASN A 99 7.32 -9.65 11.67
N ILE A 100 7.58 -9.39 12.96
CA ILE A 100 7.35 -8.10 13.62
C ILE A 100 8.16 -7.00 12.93
N LEU A 101 9.47 -7.22 12.74
CA LEU A 101 10.35 -6.28 12.06
C LEU A 101 9.93 -6.09 10.60
N ARG A 102 9.67 -7.20 9.89
CA ARG A 102 9.24 -7.19 8.48
C ARG A 102 7.97 -6.36 8.26
N PHE A 103 6.97 -6.56 9.11
CA PHE A 103 5.71 -5.81 9.05
C PHE A 103 5.93 -4.34 9.40
N SER A 104 6.70 -4.06 10.46
CA SER A 104 6.95 -2.68 10.91
C SER A 104 7.68 -1.87 9.86
N THR A 105 8.81 -2.36 9.34
CA THR A 105 9.58 -1.66 8.29
C THR A 105 8.71 -1.49 7.04
N GLY A 106 8.02 -2.55 6.60
CA GLY A 106 7.11 -2.51 5.46
C GLY A 106 6.03 -1.43 5.61
N TYR A 107 5.36 -1.38 6.77
CA TYR A 107 4.35 -0.37 7.06
C TYR A 107 4.91 1.06 6.97
N LEU A 108 6.09 1.29 7.54
CA LEU A 108 6.76 2.58 7.48
C LEU A 108 7.07 2.98 6.03
N ALA A 109 7.56 2.05 5.20
CA ALA A 109 7.85 2.31 3.79
C ALA A 109 6.57 2.60 2.97
N GLY A 110 5.49 1.84 3.17
CA GLY A 110 4.19 2.12 2.54
C GLY A 110 3.63 3.50 2.93
N SER A 111 3.75 3.85 4.22
CA SER A 111 3.34 5.15 4.75
C SER A 111 4.16 6.30 4.17
N ALA A 112 5.47 6.12 4.03
CA ALA A 112 6.36 7.08 3.39
C ALA A 112 5.99 7.31 1.92
N ALA A 113 5.76 6.23 1.17
CA ALA A 113 5.36 6.32 -0.24
C ALA A 113 4.05 7.11 -0.41
N MET A 114 3.02 6.80 0.36
CA MET A 114 1.75 7.50 0.27
C MET A 114 1.86 8.97 0.73
N THR A 115 2.70 9.27 1.72
CA THR A 115 2.98 10.65 2.17
C THR A 115 3.56 11.51 1.04
N ILE A 116 4.39 10.92 0.17
CA ILE A 116 4.97 11.60 -0.99
C ILE A 116 3.95 11.72 -2.13
N ILE A 117 3.16 10.68 -2.38
CA ILE A 117 2.23 10.60 -3.52
C ILE A 117 0.98 11.44 -3.29
N TYR A 118 0.48 11.54 -2.06
CA TYR A 118 -0.73 12.30 -1.72
C TYR A 118 -0.74 13.77 -2.24
N PRO A 119 0.27 14.60 -1.98
CA PRO A 119 0.29 15.97 -2.48
C PRO A 119 0.36 16.02 -4.02
N VAL A 120 1.02 15.06 -4.66
CA VAL A 120 1.04 14.93 -6.14
C VAL A 120 -0.36 14.65 -6.67
N PHE A 121 -1.11 13.73 -6.05
CA PHE A 121 -2.51 13.49 -6.40
C PHE A 121 -3.33 14.77 -6.29
N ASN A 122 -3.23 15.50 -5.17
CA ASN A 122 -4.01 16.71 -4.96
C ASN A 122 -3.66 17.81 -5.98
N TYR A 123 -2.38 18.01 -6.27
CA TYR A 123 -1.90 18.96 -7.27
C TYR A 123 -2.42 18.62 -8.67
N GLN A 124 -2.37 17.34 -9.06
CA GLN A 124 -2.74 16.91 -10.40
C GLN A 124 -4.24 16.71 -10.59
N TYR A 125 -5.02 16.45 -9.53
CA TYR A 125 -6.45 16.20 -9.66
C TYR A 125 -7.29 17.48 -9.59
N TYR A 126 -6.98 18.37 -8.63
CA TYR A 126 -7.81 19.52 -8.35
C TYR A 126 -7.48 20.73 -9.24
N SER A 127 -8.50 21.46 -9.69
CA SER A 127 -8.33 22.69 -10.47
C SER A 127 -7.82 23.88 -9.66
N CYS A 128 -8.04 23.85 -8.35
CA CYS A 128 -7.59 24.87 -7.39
C CYS A 128 -7.07 24.15 -6.13
N PRO A 129 -5.90 23.50 -6.20
CA PRO A 129 -5.30 22.88 -5.04
C PRO A 129 -4.77 23.95 -4.07
N ALA A 130 -4.71 23.64 -2.78
CA ALA A 130 -4.16 24.57 -1.81
C ALA A 130 -2.63 24.42 -1.78
N ALA A 131 -1.90 25.48 -2.16
CA ALA A 131 -0.44 25.60 -2.08
C ALA A 131 0.02 25.72 -0.61
N ILE A 132 -0.25 24.68 0.16
CA ILE A 132 0.04 24.51 1.58
C ILE A 132 0.69 23.13 1.72
N LYS A 133 1.79 23.08 2.46
CA LYS A 133 2.48 21.82 2.76
C LYS A 133 1.61 20.93 3.61
N ILE A 134 1.55 19.64 3.27
CA ILE A 134 1.11 18.64 4.24
C ILE A 134 2.04 18.68 5.46
N PHE A 135 1.51 18.43 6.66
CA PHE A 135 2.26 18.58 7.91
C PHE A 135 2.88 19.98 8.12
N SER A 136 2.20 21.02 7.65
CA SER A 136 2.61 22.43 7.85
C SER A 136 2.82 22.79 9.32
N ARG A 137 2.14 22.11 10.24
CA ARG A 137 2.38 22.24 11.69
C ARG A 137 2.97 20.95 12.25
N PRO A 138 4.05 21.00 13.06
CA PRO A 138 4.69 19.80 13.61
C PRO A 138 3.75 18.86 14.38
N TRP A 139 2.74 19.39 15.08
CA TRP A 139 1.76 18.56 15.78
C TRP A 139 0.96 17.65 14.86
N GLN A 140 0.72 18.04 13.59
CA GLN A 140 0.05 17.19 12.62
C GLN A 140 0.89 15.94 12.34
N PHE A 141 2.21 16.10 12.24
CA PHE A 141 3.11 14.98 12.04
C PHE A 141 3.17 14.08 13.28
N ILE A 142 3.19 14.66 14.48
CA ILE A 142 3.12 13.89 15.74
C ILE A 142 1.83 13.06 15.80
N VAL A 143 0.67 13.65 15.49
CA VAL A 143 -0.62 12.93 15.44
C VAL A 143 -0.56 11.79 14.42
N PHE A 144 -0.01 12.04 13.24
CA PHE A 144 0.16 11.01 12.21
C PHE A 144 1.04 9.84 12.69
N ILE A 145 2.15 10.14 13.38
CA ILE A 145 3.04 9.11 13.95
C ILE A 145 2.32 8.31 15.04
N ILE A 146 1.58 8.96 15.95
CA ILE A 146 0.82 8.27 17.00
C ILE A 146 -0.21 7.30 16.39
N ILE A 147 -0.97 7.75 15.39
CA ILE A 147 -1.95 6.91 14.70
C ILE A 147 -1.24 5.76 13.97
N SER A 148 -0.13 6.04 13.31
CA SER A 148 0.66 5.00 12.60
C SER A 148 1.20 3.94 13.57
N VAL A 149 1.73 4.35 14.72
CA VAL A 149 2.20 3.44 15.77
C VAL A 149 1.06 2.56 16.28
N PHE A 150 -0.14 3.12 16.48
CA PHE A 150 -1.32 2.33 16.86
C PHE A 150 -1.62 1.22 15.84
N PHE A 151 -1.63 1.53 14.53
CA PHE A 151 -1.87 0.53 13.49
C PHE A 151 -0.74 -0.50 13.37
N ILE A 152 0.51 -0.08 13.56
CA ILE A 152 1.65 -1.00 13.61
C ILE A 152 1.49 -2.00 14.76
N ILE A 153 1.22 -1.50 15.97
CA ILE A 153 1.00 -2.35 17.15
C ILE A 153 -0.19 -3.28 16.90
N ALA A 154 -1.31 -2.76 16.41
CA ALA A 154 -2.49 -3.57 16.10
C ALA A 154 -2.16 -4.71 15.13
N GLY A 155 -1.41 -4.43 14.05
CA GLY A 155 -1.02 -5.43 13.05
C GLY A 155 0.05 -6.44 13.51
N ILE A 156 0.77 -6.14 14.59
CA ILE A 156 1.74 -7.06 15.23
C ILE A 156 1.06 -7.98 16.23
N LEU A 157 0.07 -7.47 16.95
CA LEU A 157 -0.62 -8.23 17.99
C LEU A 157 -1.42 -9.37 17.36
N ASP A 158 -1.24 -10.58 17.90
CA ASP A 158 -1.94 -11.78 17.44
C ASP A 158 -3.40 -11.83 17.93
N ILE A 159 -4.18 -10.85 17.49
CA ILE A 159 -5.60 -10.70 17.84
C ILE A 159 -6.41 -11.28 16.70
N LYS A 160 -7.21 -12.32 16.99
CA LYS A 160 -8.05 -13.02 15.99
C LYS A 160 -8.84 -12.07 15.09
N ALA A 161 -9.48 -11.05 15.66
CA ALA A 161 -10.25 -10.07 14.90
C ALA A 161 -9.38 -9.24 13.94
N VAL A 162 -8.18 -8.84 14.37
CA VAL A 162 -7.24 -8.08 13.53
C VAL A 162 -6.69 -8.96 12.42
N ASN A 163 -6.27 -10.19 12.70
CA ASN A 163 -5.75 -11.07 11.66
C ASN A 163 -6.80 -11.41 10.60
N ILE A 164 -8.07 -11.61 11.01
CA ILE A 164 -9.18 -11.77 10.05
C ILE A 164 -9.36 -10.50 9.22
N ALA A 165 -9.30 -9.31 9.82
CA ALA A 165 -9.37 -8.07 9.07
C ALA A 165 -8.22 -7.95 8.06
N LEU A 166 -6.98 -8.24 8.48
CA LEU A 166 -5.81 -8.23 7.62
C LEU A 166 -5.92 -9.24 6.47
N LEU A 167 -6.48 -10.44 6.68
CA LEU A 167 -6.71 -11.42 5.61
C LEU A 167 -7.47 -10.82 4.41
N TYR A 168 -8.55 -10.09 4.66
CA TYR A 168 -9.32 -9.43 3.60
C TYR A 168 -8.68 -8.12 3.13
N LEU A 169 -8.13 -7.35 4.07
CA LEU A 169 -7.54 -6.05 3.78
C LEU A 169 -6.24 -6.18 2.96
N SER A 170 -5.55 -7.30 3.05
CA SER A 170 -4.35 -7.62 2.28
C SER A 170 -4.61 -7.48 0.78
N ALA A 171 -5.53 -8.26 0.21
CA ALA A 171 -5.81 -8.21 -1.23
C ALA A 171 -6.39 -6.85 -1.65
N PHE A 172 -7.24 -6.26 -0.82
CA PHE A 172 -7.81 -4.95 -1.10
C PHE A 172 -6.74 -3.85 -1.13
N SER A 173 -5.82 -3.84 -0.17
CA SER A 173 -4.75 -2.85 -0.09
C SER A 173 -3.74 -3.01 -1.23
N VAL A 174 -3.45 -4.23 -1.68
CA VAL A 174 -2.68 -4.49 -2.91
C VAL A 174 -3.36 -3.82 -4.10
N ILE A 175 -4.63 -4.13 -4.36
CA ILE A 175 -5.37 -3.55 -5.49
C ILE A 175 -5.44 -2.02 -5.37
N PHE A 176 -5.70 -1.51 -4.17
CA PHE A 176 -5.76 -0.07 -3.91
C PHE A 176 -4.43 0.63 -4.22
N THR A 177 -3.30 0.07 -3.79
CA THR A 177 -1.98 0.67 -4.04
C THR A 177 -1.68 0.79 -5.53
N PHE A 178 -1.89 -0.29 -6.30
CA PHE A 178 -1.68 -0.26 -7.76
C PHE A 178 -2.66 0.69 -8.45
N TYR A 179 -3.94 0.63 -8.07
CA TYR A 179 -4.95 1.59 -8.54
C TYR A 179 -4.53 3.04 -8.27
N PHE A 180 -4.09 3.35 -7.06
CA PHE A 180 -3.78 4.72 -6.63
C PHE A 180 -2.51 5.26 -7.31
N ILE A 181 -1.50 4.42 -7.50
CA ILE A 181 -0.32 4.78 -8.29
C ILE A 181 -0.73 5.06 -9.74
N ASN A 182 -1.51 4.16 -10.35
CA ASN A 182 -1.92 4.30 -11.75
C ASN A 182 -2.82 5.51 -11.99
N ILE A 183 -3.72 5.84 -11.07
CA ILE A 183 -4.53 7.06 -11.22
C ILE A 183 -3.65 8.31 -11.11
N VAL A 184 -2.65 8.35 -10.22
CA VAL A 184 -1.71 9.47 -10.14
C VAL A 184 -0.89 9.59 -11.43
N LEU A 185 -0.38 8.48 -11.96
CA LEU A 185 0.36 8.46 -13.23
C LEU A 185 -0.51 8.97 -14.40
N LEU A 186 -1.77 8.54 -14.48
CA LEU A 186 -2.70 9.03 -15.48
C LEU A 186 -3.01 10.52 -15.32
N LEU A 187 -3.11 11.02 -14.08
CA LEU A 187 -3.34 12.43 -13.80
C LEU A 187 -2.14 13.33 -14.14
N LEU A 188 -0.93 12.77 -14.30
CA LEU A 188 0.21 13.51 -14.85
C LEU A 188 0.04 13.83 -16.34
N ILE A 189 -0.82 13.10 -17.05
CA ILE A 189 -1.13 13.38 -18.46
C ILE A 189 -1.98 14.67 -18.52
N PRO A 190 -1.57 15.69 -19.28
CA PRO A 190 -2.28 16.98 -19.35
C PRO A 190 -3.77 16.88 -19.69
N ALA A 191 -4.17 15.82 -20.41
CA ALA A 191 -5.55 15.54 -20.75
C ALA A 191 -6.45 15.29 -19.51
N PHE A 192 -5.90 14.85 -18.38
CA PHE A 192 -6.65 14.55 -17.15
C PHE A 192 -6.32 15.50 -15.99
N SER A 193 -5.21 16.23 -16.06
CA SER A 193 -4.70 17.10 -15.00
C SER A 193 -5.60 18.33 -14.71
N GLN A 194 -5.73 18.67 -13.43
CA GLN A 194 -6.30 19.90 -12.84
C GLN A 194 -7.74 20.25 -13.26
N LYS A 195 -8.61 19.25 -13.42
CA LYS A 195 -10.00 19.47 -13.87
C LYS A 195 -11.05 19.51 -12.76
N ALA A 196 -10.79 18.89 -11.60
CA ALA A 196 -11.84 18.64 -10.60
C ALA A 196 -11.92 19.72 -9.50
N LYS A 197 -13.12 20.09 -9.08
CA LYS A 197 -13.34 20.96 -7.89
C LYS A 197 -13.60 20.16 -6.60
N ARG A 198 -13.98 18.89 -6.70
CA ARG A 198 -14.38 18.02 -5.57
C ARG A 198 -13.85 16.61 -5.82
N LEU A 199 -13.64 15.84 -4.75
CA LEU A 199 -13.07 14.48 -4.86
C LEU A 199 -13.92 13.59 -5.78
N PHE A 200 -15.21 13.46 -5.48
CA PHE A 200 -16.16 12.73 -6.31
C PHE A 200 -16.72 13.64 -7.41
N SER A 201 -16.19 13.50 -8.62
CA SER A 201 -16.63 14.24 -9.80
C SER A 201 -16.54 13.37 -11.05
N LYS A 202 -17.25 13.74 -12.12
CA LYS A 202 -17.19 13.01 -13.41
C LYS A 202 -15.76 12.91 -13.98
N TYR A 203 -14.87 13.82 -13.60
CA TYR A 203 -13.49 13.85 -14.09
C TYR A 203 -12.62 12.72 -13.54
N ILE A 204 -13.03 12.07 -12.43
CA ILE A 204 -12.31 10.91 -11.90
C ILE A 204 -12.72 9.61 -12.59
N LEU A 205 -13.91 9.52 -13.19
CA LEU A 205 -14.49 8.26 -13.66
C LEU A 205 -13.60 7.57 -14.71
N LEU A 206 -13.24 8.27 -15.77
CA LEU A 206 -12.41 7.71 -16.84
C LEU A 206 -10.99 7.37 -16.35
N PRO A 207 -10.25 8.27 -15.64
CA PRO A 207 -8.99 7.92 -15.02
C PRO A 207 -9.07 6.73 -14.06
N THR A 208 -10.14 6.61 -13.27
CA THR A 208 -10.35 5.48 -12.36
C THR A 208 -10.53 4.17 -13.11
N LEU A 209 -11.37 4.14 -14.15
CA LEU A 209 -11.57 2.93 -14.96
C LEU A 209 -10.28 2.51 -15.67
N ALA A 210 -9.55 3.47 -16.24
CA ALA A 210 -8.25 3.22 -16.86
C ALA A 210 -7.21 2.73 -15.83
N ALA A 211 -7.15 3.34 -14.64
CA ALA A 211 -6.24 2.95 -13.57
C ALA A 211 -6.53 1.53 -13.05
N LEU A 212 -7.81 1.17 -12.90
CA LEU A 212 -8.22 -0.19 -12.51
C LEU A 212 -7.87 -1.22 -13.58
N PHE A 213 -8.06 -0.88 -14.86
CA PHE A 213 -7.66 -1.75 -15.97
C PHE A 213 -6.14 -1.96 -15.98
N LEU A 214 -5.35 -0.88 -15.85
CA LEU A 214 -3.89 -0.96 -15.76
C LEU A 214 -3.43 -1.76 -14.55
N ALA A 215 -4.02 -1.53 -13.37
CA ALA A 215 -3.69 -2.29 -12.17
C ALA A 215 -4.00 -3.79 -12.35
N GLY A 216 -5.13 -4.13 -12.96
CA GLY A 216 -5.46 -5.52 -13.29
C GLY A 216 -4.46 -6.14 -14.27
N LEU A 217 -4.05 -5.40 -15.30
CA LEU A 217 -3.05 -5.84 -16.27
C LEU A 217 -1.68 -6.06 -15.61
N GLU A 218 -1.22 -5.12 -14.78
CA GLU A 218 0.05 -5.19 -14.05
C GLU A 218 0.09 -6.38 -13.10
N LEU A 219 -0.95 -6.56 -12.29
CA LEU A 219 -1.06 -7.70 -11.37
C LEU A 219 -1.13 -9.02 -12.15
N TYR A 220 -1.84 -9.06 -13.27
CA TYR A 220 -1.89 -10.25 -14.12
C TYR A 220 -0.52 -10.59 -14.73
N ILE A 221 0.17 -9.61 -15.31
CA ILE A 221 1.51 -9.80 -15.88
C ILE A 221 2.49 -10.25 -14.80
N SER A 222 2.47 -9.60 -13.63
CA SER A 222 3.32 -9.94 -12.49
C SER A 222 3.08 -11.37 -12.00
N TYR A 223 1.80 -11.78 -11.89
CA TYR A 223 1.45 -13.16 -11.57
C TYR A 223 1.99 -14.16 -12.61
N ARG A 224 1.82 -13.87 -13.90
CA ARG A 224 2.31 -14.75 -14.97
C ARG A 224 3.84 -14.86 -14.96
N LEU A 225 4.53 -13.75 -14.71
CA LEU A 225 5.99 -13.72 -14.60
C LEU A 225 6.46 -14.55 -13.39
N HIS A 226 5.81 -14.38 -12.24
CA HIS A 226 6.13 -15.13 -11.02
C HIS A 226 5.94 -16.65 -11.24
N MET A 227 4.83 -17.06 -11.86
CA MET A 227 4.61 -18.47 -12.23
C MET A 227 5.68 -19.01 -13.18
N TYR A 228 6.11 -18.20 -14.16
CA TYR A 228 7.18 -18.59 -15.07
C TYR A 228 8.54 -18.75 -14.37
N MET A 229 8.89 -17.82 -13.47
CA MET A 229 10.13 -17.90 -12.69
C MET A 229 10.15 -19.11 -11.75
N ALA A 230 9.01 -19.42 -11.11
CA ALA A 230 8.89 -20.61 -10.26
C ALA A 230 9.09 -21.93 -11.03
N LEU A 231 8.69 -21.98 -12.31
CA LEU A 231 8.95 -23.14 -13.18
C LEU A 231 10.44 -23.27 -13.55
N LEU A 232 11.16 -22.16 -13.67
CA LEU A 232 12.58 -22.15 -14.00
C LEU A 232 13.46 -22.59 -12.82
N THR A 233 13.08 -22.26 -11.59
CA THR A 233 13.83 -22.59 -10.36
C THR A 233 13.49 -23.96 -9.77
N ALA A 234 12.44 -24.62 -10.28
CA ALA A 234 12.05 -25.98 -9.89
C ALA A 234 12.80 -27.09 -10.66
N LYS A 235 13.73 -26.73 -11.56
CA LYS A 235 14.68 -27.63 -12.22
C LYS A 235 16.05 -27.51 -11.56
#